data_AF-A0A6V8EQI3-F1
#
_entry.id   AF-A0A6V8EQI3-F1
#
_cell.length_a   1.000
_cell.length_b   1.000
_cell.length_c   1.000
_cell.angle_alpha   90.00
_cell.angle_beta   90.00
_cell.angle_gamma   90.00
#
_symmetry.space_group_name_H-M   'P 1'
#
loop_
_entity.id
_entity.type
_entity.pdbx_description
1 polymer ?
#
loop_
_entity_poly.entity_id
_entity_poly.type
_entity_poly.pdbx_seq_one_letter_code
_entity_poly.pdbx_strand_id
1 'polypeptide(L)'
;ESGKVAKEFLGDDNSAVLMATSGARGSMDNLAMMAGSIGQPKVRGKRLERGYQERVLSHFQRGVKGAQEKGFVSSSFKRGLEPTEFFMLSVSGRESLVDTAVRTSKSGYMQRRLINAMDDLKVANDDMRSVRNTADRIIQFEYGEDKVDPARSRKGEPFDVNQVLDDALGGAN
;
A
#
# COMPACT_ATOMS: atom_id res chain seq x y z
N GLU A 1 8.21 -15.39 -9.00
CA GLU A 1 9.05 -16.60 -8.92
C GLU A 1 10.04 -16.61 -7.76
N SER A 2 10.97 -15.65 -7.62
CA SER A 2 11.98 -15.68 -6.54
C SER A 2 11.42 -15.83 -5.12
N GLY A 3 10.27 -15.22 -4.81
CA GLY A 3 9.63 -15.35 -3.50
C GLY A 3 8.98 -16.71 -3.22
N LYS A 4 8.52 -17.41 -4.26
CA LYS A 4 7.98 -18.78 -4.12
C LYS A 4 9.10 -19.77 -3.83
N VAL A 5 10.21 -19.65 -4.57
CA VAL A 5 11.43 -20.43 -4.33
C VAL A 5 11.99 -20.12 -2.94
N ALA A 6 12.02 -18.84 -2.53
CA ALA A 6 12.45 -18.49 -1.18
C ALA A 6 11.60 -19.19 -0.12
N LYS A 7 10.27 -19.24 -0.27
CA LYS A 7 9.37 -19.94 0.66
C LYS A 7 9.68 -21.44 0.73
N GLU A 8 9.79 -22.09 -0.41
CA GLU A 8 9.99 -23.54 -0.50
C GLU A 8 11.31 -23.99 0.16
N PHE A 9 12.38 -23.21 -0.02
CA PHE A 9 13.71 -23.57 0.46
C PHE A 9 14.09 -23.00 1.84
N LEU A 10 13.38 -21.99 2.37
CA LEU A 10 13.66 -21.41 3.70
C LEU A 10 13.03 -22.20 4.86
N GLY A 11 12.12 -23.13 4.56
CA GLY A 11 11.38 -23.93 5.55
C GLY A 11 10.27 -23.13 6.24
N ASP A 12 9.11 -23.75 6.44
CA ASP A 12 7.96 -23.09 7.07
C ASP A 12 8.18 -22.85 8.58
N ASP A 13 9.08 -23.59 9.22
CA ASP A 13 9.44 -23.46 10.64
C ASP A 13 10.40 -22.29 10.94
N ASN A 14 10.91 -21.63 9.89
CA ASN A 14 11.80 -20.49 10.06
C ASN A 14 11.02 -19.29 10.61
N SER A 15 11.51 -18.69 11.70
CA SER A 15 10.87 -17.53 12.34
C SER A 15 10.63 -16.37 11.35
N ALA A 16 11.52 -16.18 10.37
CA ALA A 16 11.36 -15.14 9.36
C ALA A 16 10.18 -15.42 8.41
N VAL A 17 9.96 -16.69 8.06
CA VAL A 17 8.83 -17.12 7.23
C VAL A 17 7.54 -17.03 8.04
N LEU A 18 7.54 -17.51 9.29
CA LEU A 18 6.40 -17.41 10.21
C LEU A 18 5.94 -15.97 10.42
N MET A 19 6.87 -15.02 10.61
CA MET A 19 6.53 -13.60 10.75
C MET A 19 5.89 -13.01 9.48
N ALA A 20 6.33 -13.46 8.31
CA ALA A 20 5.78 -13.01 7.03
C ALA A 20 4.42 -13.65 6.71
N THR A 21 4.22 -14.93 7.01
CA THR A 21 2.96 -15.65 6.75
C THR A 21 1.87 -15.31 7.77
N SER A 22 2.24 -15.08 9.03
CA SER A 22 1.31 -14.61 10.07
C SER A 22 0.84 -13.16 9.87
N GLY A 23 1.49 -12.39 9.00
CA GLY A 23 1.19 -10.98 8.78
C GLY A 23 1.68 -10.05 9.90
N ALA A 24 2.45 -10.55 10.87
CA ALA A 24 2.92 -9.76 12.00
C ALA A 24 3.95 -8.69 11.56
N ARG A 25 5.05 -9.10 10.93
CA ARG A 25 6.08 -8.17 10.44
C ARG A 25 6.90 -8.78 9.32
N GLY A 26 6.89 -8.11 8.18
CA GLY A 26 7.57 -8.58 6.98
C GLY A 26 6.60 -9.19 5.97
N SER A 27 7.07 -9.32 4.73
CA SER A 27 6.31 -9.87 3.62
C SER A 27 7.17 -10.90 2.89
N MET A 28 6.53 -11.77 2.10
CA MET A 28 7.25 -12.71 1.24
C MET A 28 8.12 -11.99 0.20
N ASP A 29 7.72 -10.80 -0.25
CA ASP A 29 8.55 -9.98 -1.13
C ASP A 29 9.82 -9.50 -0.43
N ASN A 30 9.72 -9.09 0.85
CA ASN A 30 10.91 -8.70 1.61
C ASN A 30 11.86 -9.89 1.82
N LEU A 31 11.33 -11.07 2.10
CA LEU A 31 12.14 -12.30 2.18
C LEU A 31 12.81 -12.63 0.84
N ALA A 32 12.09 -12.47 -0.27
CA ALA A 32 12.62 -12.67 -1.61
C ALA A 32 13.78 -11.71 -1.92
N MET A 33 13.69 -10.44 -1.51
CA MET A 33 14.77 -9.46 -1.66
C MET A 33 15.97 -9.78 -0.76
N MET A 34 15.74 -10.33 0.44
CA MET A 34 16.81 -10.70 1.37
C MET A 34 17.58 -11.95 0.94
N ALA A 35 16.89 -12.99 0.45
CA ALA A 35 17.49 -14.28 0.13
C ALA A 35 17.74 -14.49 -1.38
N GLY A 36 16.84 -14.03 -2.25
CA GLY A 36 16.86 -14.29 -3.69
C GLY A 36 17.50 -13.18 -4.51
N SER A 37 16.72 -12.16 -4.88
CA SER A 37 17.16 -11.01 -5.69
C SER A 37 16.27 -9.81 -5.38
N ILE A 38 16.83 -8.59 -5.35
CA ILE A 38 16.03 -7.38 -5.13
C ILE A 38 15.09 -7.10 -6.33
N GLY A 39 15.53 -7.39 -7.55
CA GLY A 39 14.74 -7.20 -8.76
C GLY A 39 14.91 -5.81 -9.37
N GLN A 40 13.88 -5.28 -10.04
CA GLN A 40 13.96 -4.05 -10.82
C GLN A 40 13.49 -2.82 -10.01
N PRO A 41 14.39 -1.91 -9.61
CA PRO A 41 14.03 -0.59 -9.11
C PRO A 41 13.41 0.23 -10.23
N LYS A 42 12.41 1.03 -9.89
CA LYS A 42 11.73 1.94 -10.81
C LYS A 42 11.88 3.36 -10.30
N VAL A 43 11.93 4.29 -11.24
CA VAL A 43 11.89 5.73 -10.98
C VAL A 43 10.75 6.35 -11.81
N ARG A 44 9.74 6.92 -11.16
CA ARG A 44 8.56 7.53 -11.79
C ARG A 44 7.85 6.58 -12.77
N GLY A 45 7.69 5.32 -12.37
CA GLY A 45 7.06 4.27 -13.16
C GLY A 45 7.91 3.71 -14.31
N LYS A 46 9.09 4.26 -14.59
CA LYS A 46 10.01 3.80 -15.64
C LYS A 46 11.23 3.09 -15.05
N ARG A 47 11.97 2.35 -15.88
CA ARG A 47 13.31 1.83 -15.51
C ARG A 47 14.29 3.00 -15.39
N LEU A 48 15.49 2.75 -14.85
CA LEU A 48 16.50 3.79 -14.77
C LEU A 48 16.94 4.20 -16.19
N GLU A 49 16.65 5.45 -16.55
CA GLU A 49 17.03 6.04 -17.84
C GLU A 49 17.88 7.29 -17.69
N ARG A 50 17.77 7.98 -16.55
CA ARG A 50 18.51 9.22 -16.27
C ARG A 50 19.96 8.88 -15.91
N GLY A 51 20.90 9.51 -16.58
CA GLY A 51 22.33 9.30 -16.39
C GLY A 51 23.17 10.07 -17.42
N TYR A 52 24.25 9.45 -17.88
CA TYR A 52 25.08 9.97 -18.96
C TYR A 52 24.39 9.84 -20.33
N GLN A 53 24.96 10.46 -21.37
CA GLN A 53 24.50 10.28 -22.75
C GLN A 53 24.52 8.79 -23.12
N GLU A 54 23.33 8.26 -23.46
CA GLU A 54 23.07 6.87 -23.88
C GLU A 54 23.40 5.77 -22.85
N ARG A 55 23.54 6.09 -21.55
CA ARG A 55 23.78 5.09 -20.49
C ARG A 55 23.49 5.63 -19.09
N VAL A 56 23.13 4.77 -18.14
CA VAL A 56 22.85 5.19 -16.76
C VAL A 56 24.14 5.51 -16.00
N LEU A 57 25.13 4.61 -16.05
CA LEU A 57 26.42 4.75 -15.38
C LEU A 57 27.58 4.73 -16.39
N SER A 58 28.70 5.36 -16.05
CA SER A 58 29.92 5.39 -16.87
C SER A 58 30.55 4.01 -17.09
N HIS A 59 30.28 3.06 -16.18
CA HIS A 59 30.75 1.68 -16.23
C HIS A 59 30.10 0.84 -17.34
N PHE A 60 28.96 1.27 -17.88
CA PHE A 60 28.27 0.57 -18.95
C PHE A 60 28.64 1.11 -20.33
N GLN A 61 28.58 0.24 -21.35
CA GLN A 61 28.74 0.65 -22.73
C GLN A 61 27.58 1.54 -23.17
N ARG A 62 27.85 2.48 -24.07
CA ARG A 62 26.83 3.41 -24.60
C ARG A 62 25.85 2.65 -25.49
N GLY A 63 24.57 3.01 -25.41
CA GLY A 63 23.50 2.45 -26.25
C GLY A 63 22.95 1.10 -25.78
N VAL A 64 23.60 0.42 -24.83
CA VAL A 64 23.16 -0.88 -24.32
C VAL A 64 21.97 -0.72 -23.37
N LYS A 65 20.95 -1.58 -23.53
CA LYS A 65 19.69 -1.54 -22.76
C LYS A 65 19.40 -2.87 -22.03
N GLY A 66 20.43 -3.60 -21.63
CA GLY A 66 20.29 -4.86 -20.93
C GLY A 66 19.68 -4.73 -19.53
N ALA A 67 19.57 -5.86 -18.83
CA ALA A 67 18.96 -5.92 -17.51
C ALA A 67 19.72 -5.04 -16.51
N GLN A 68 21.04 -5.26 -16.40
CA GLN A 68 21.92 -4.58 -15.43
C GLN A 68 22.10 -3.09 -15.78
N GLU A 69 22.23 -2.74 -17.06
CA GLU A 69 22.44 -1.37 -17.54
C GLU A 69 21.24 -0.46 -17.28
N LYS A 70 20.04 -1.07 -17.21
CA LYS A 70 18.78 -0.40 -16.88
C LYS A 70 18.34 -0.68 -15.43
N GLY A 71 19.28 -1.11 -14.59
CA GLY A 71 19.15 -1.11 -13.14
C GLY A 71 18.53 -2.36 -12.53
N PHE A 72 18.43 -3.49 -13.21
CA PHE A 72 18.04 -4.74 -12.57
C PHE A 72 19.11 -5.15 -11.54
N VAL A 73 18.68 -5.38 -10.30
CA VAL A 73 19.54 -5.83 -9.20
C VAL A 73 19.36 -7.32 -9.01
N SER A 74 20.38 -8.06 -9.42
CA SER A 74 20.40 -9.53 -9.37
C SER A 74 20.77 -10.03 -7.98
N SER A 75 21.58 -9.28 -7.25
CA SER A 75 22.02 -9.62 -5.90
C SER A 75 20.89 -9.50 -4.88
N SER A 76 21.02 -10.26 -3.80
CA SER A 76 20.18 -10.15 -2.60
C SER A 76 20.87 -9.36 -1.50
N PHE A 77 20.12 -8.87 -0.52
CA PHE A 77 20.72 -8.17 0.62
C PHE A 77 21.67 -9.08 1.42
N LYS A 78 21.40 -10.38 1.50
CA LYS A 78 22.31 -11.35 2.17
C LYS A 78 23.61 -11.54 1.40
N ARG A 79 23.56 -11.61 0.06
CA ARG A 79 24.75 -11.78 -0.79
C ARG A 79 25.63 -10.54 -0.83
N GLY A 80 25.04 -9.36 -0.66
CA GLY A 80 25.70 -8.08 -0.82
C GLY A 80 25.58 -7.55 -2.25
N LEU A 81 25.57 -6.23 -2.38
CA LEU A 81 25.31 -5.53 -3.66
C LEU A 81 26.61 -5.13 -4.34
N GLU A 82 26.64 -5.22 -5.66
CA GLU A 82 27.72 -4.59 -6.43
C GLU A 82 27.64 -3.06 -6.30
N PRO A 83 28.76 -2.32 -6.47
CA PRO A 83 28.75 -0.86 -6.37
C PRO A 83 27.75 -0.19 -7.34
N THR A 84 27.59 -0.75 -8.54
CA THR A 84 26.61 -0.28 -9.54
C THR A 84 25.18 -0.54 -9.09
N GLU A 85 24.89 -1.74 -8.58
CA GLU A 85 23.58 -2.13 -8.03
C GLU A 85 23.20 -1.26 -6.82
N PHE A 86 24.13 -1.04 -5.89
CA PHE A 86 23.93 -0.19 -4.71
C PHE A 86 23.57 1.25 -5.10
N PHE A 87 24.28 1.83 -6.05
CA PHE A 87 23.99 3.17 -6.54
C PHE A 87 22.60 3.23 -7.19
N MET A 88 22.31 2.29 -8.11
CA MET A 88 21.03 2.26 -8.83
C MET A 88 19.83 2.04 -7.89
N LEU A 89 19.99 1.19 -6.87
CA LEU A 89 19.00 0.98 -5.82
C LEU A 89 18.75 2.28 -5.01
N SER A 90 19.84 2.98 -4.66
CA SER A 90 19.76 4.25 -3.91
C SER A 90 19.00 5.34 -4.67
N VAL A 91 19.07 5.38 -6.00
CA VAL A 91 18.30 6.34 -6.81
C VAL A 91 16.80 6.10 -6.67
N SER A 92 16.37 4.84 -6.70
CA SER A 92 14.95 4.48 -6.50
C SER A 92 14.50 4.75 -5.06
N GLY A 93 15.34 4.46 -4.06
CA GLY A 93 15.05 4.76 -2.65
C GLY A 93 14.85 6.25 -2.37
N ARG A 94 15.48 7.16 -3.13
CA ARG A 94 15.22 8.60 -3.01
C ARG A 94 13.82 8.99 -3.47
N GLU A 95 13.28 8.32 -4.49
CA GLU A 95 11.93 8.61 -4.95
C GLU A 95 10.90 8.30 -3.87
N SER A 96 11.00 7.14 -3.21
CA SER A 96 10.03 6.75 -2.18
C SER A 96 10.02 7.72 -1.00
N LEU A 97 11.19 8.23 -0.59
CA LEU A 97 11.31 9.26 0.44
C LEU A 97 10.64 10.56 0.02
N VAL A 98 10.92 11.03 -1.20
CA VAL A 98 10.34 12.28 -1.72
C VAL A 98 8.83 12.16 -1.91
N ASP A 99 8.34 11.05 -2.47
CA ASP A 99 6.91 10.84 -2.70
C ASP A 99 6.12 10.83 -1.38
N THR A 100 6.65 10.14 -0.38
CA THR A 100 6.06 10.11 0.97
C THR A 100 6.01 11.52 1.58
N ALA A 101 7.10 12.28 1.49
CA ALA A 101 7.16 13.64 2.03
C ALA A 101 6.19 14.60 1.33
N VAL A 102 6.06 14.50 0.00
CA VAL A 102 5.19 15.39 -0.79
C VAL A 102 3.71 15.07 -0.57
N ARG A 103 3.36 13.79 -0.39
CA ARG A 103 1.98 13.33 -0.26
C ARG A 103 1.25 13.97 0.93
N THR A 104 1.92 14.17 2.05
CA THR A 104 1.36 14.75 3.29
C THR A 104 0.74 16.12 3.08
N SER A 105 1.42 16.99 2.33
CA SER A 105 0.94 18.36 2.09
C SER A 105 -0.39 18.38 1.32
N LYS A 106 -0.50 17.54 0.29
CA LYS A 106 -1.70 17.43 -0.56
C LYS A 106 -2.85 16.77 0.20
N SER A 107 -2.60 15.67 0.90
CA SER A 107 -3.64 14.98 1.67
C SER A 107 -4.17 15.86 2.80
N GLY A 108 -3.28 16.54 3.55
CA GLY A 108 -3.68 17.44 4.63
C GLY A 108 -4.47 18.65 4.14
N TYR A 109 -4.08 19.25 3.01
CA TYR A 109 -4.82 20.38 2.45
C TYR A 109 -6.20 19.96 1.94
N MET A 110 -6.29 18.82 1.23
CA MET A 110 -7.57 18.25 0.80
C MET A 110 -8.48 17.99 2.01
N GLN A 111 -7.96 17.34 3.04
CA GLN A 111 -8.68 17.05 4.27
C GLN A 111 -9.19 18.34 4.93
N ARG A 112 -8.34 19.37 5.09
CA ARG A 112 -8.76 20.65 5.68
C ARG A 112 -9.89 21.32 4.91
N ARG A 113 -9.84 21.28 3.58
CA ARG A 113 -10.90 21.84 2.72
C ARG A 113 -12.23 21.10 2.90
N LEU A 114 -12.18 19.78 2.97
CA LEU A 114 -13.38 18.95 3.14
C LEU A 114 -13.97 19.09 4.54
N ILE A 115 -13.14 19.08 5.59
CA ILE A 115 -13.56 19.32 6.98
C ILE A 115 -14.31 20.65 7.07
N ASN A 116 -13.69 21.74 6.62
CA ASN A 116 -14.33 23.06 6.69
C ASN A 116 -15.60 23.19 5.84
N ALA A 117 -15.77 22.35 4.82
CA ALA A 117 -16.96 22.34 3.97
C ALA A 117 -18.10 21.46 4.53
N MET A 118 -17.80 20.51 5.42
CA MET A 118 -18.75 19.55 5.97
C MET A 118 -19.02 19.72 7.47
N ASP A 119 -18.30 20.62 8.15
CA ASP A 119 -18.38 20.85 9.60
C ASP A 119 -19.77 21.28 10.09
N ASP A 120 -20.58 21.86 9.21
CA ASP A 120 -21.93 22.35 9.52
C ASP A 120 -23.04 21.28 9.38
N LEU A 121 -22.68 20.08 8.93
CA LEU A 121 -23.62 18.98 8.69
C LEU A 121 -23.89 18.19 9.96
N LYS A 122 -25.18 17.99 10.26
CA LYS A 122 -25.66 17.21 11.41
C LYS A 122 -26.79 16.26 11.00
N VAL A 123 -26.92 15.15 11.71
CA VAL A 123 -28.07 14.24 11.59
C VAL A 123 -29.21 14.80 12.44
N ALA A 124 -30.37 15.02 11.82
CA ALA A 124 -31.57 15.49 12.50
C ALA A 124 -32.30 14.34 13.23
N ASN A 125 -33.00 14.67 14.32
CA ASN A 125 -33.82 13.73 15.07
C ASN A 125 -35.23 13.59 14.44
N ASP A 126 -35.31 13.25 13.16
CA ASP A 126 -36.54 12.90 12.45
C ASP A 126 -36.58 11.40 12.11
N ASP A 127 -37.75 10.89 11.68
CA ASP A 127 -37.94 9.46 11.36
C ASP A 127 -36.98 8.95 10.28
N MET A 128 -36.55 9.83 9.38
CA MET A 128 -35.64 9.51 8.28
C MET A 128 -34.16 9.72 8.63
N ARG A 129 -33.84 10.28 9.81
CA ARG A 129 -32.48 10.70 10.18
C ARG A 129 -31.83 11.52 9.07
N SER A 130 -32.51 12.57 8.60
CA SER A 130 -32.01 13.40 7.50
C SER A 130 -30.73 14.16 7.89
N VAL A 131 -29.82 14.35 6.93
CA VAL A 131 -28.62 15.17 7.12
C VAL A 131 -28.95 16.59 6.72
N ARG A 132 -28.78 17.52 7.65
CA ARG A 132 -29.10 18.94 7.47
C ARG A 132 -27.90 19.80 7.81
N ASN A 133 -27.81 20.96 7.18
CA ASN A 133 -26.83 21.97 7.55
C ASN A 133 -27.33 22.84 8.72
N THR A 134 -26.53 23.80 9.16
CA THR A 134 -26.89 24.70 10.29
C THR A 134 -28.05 25.66 9.96
N ALA A 135 -28.32 25.91 8.66
CA ALA A 135 -29.46 26.69 8.19
C ALA A 135 -30.73 25.83 7.95
N ASP A 136 -30.77 24.61 8.51
CA ASP A 136 -31.84 23.61 8.38
C ASP A 136 -32.20 23.21 6.93
N ARG A 137 -31.27 23.38 5.99
CA ARG A 137 -31.41 22.87 4.61
C ARG A 137 -31.09 21.38 4.59
N ILE A 138 -31.96 20.60 3.96
CA ILE A 138 -31.78 19.15 3.80
C ILE A 138 -30.74 18.90 2.70
N ILE A 139 -29.68 18.19 3.07
CA ILE A 139 -28.60 17.76 2.15
C ILE A 139 -28.82 16.31 1.73
N GLN A 140 -29.22 15.44 2.67
CA GLN A 140 -29.57 14.05 2.41
C GLN A 140 -30.87 13.73 3.15
N PHE A 141 -31.85 13.13 2.46
CA PHE A 141 -33.14 12.77 3.06
C PHE A 141 -33.02 11.62 4.06
N GLU A 142 -32.15 10.66 3.79
CA GLU A 142 -31.89 9.48 4.61
C GLU A 142 -30.38 9.33 4.80
N TYR A 143 -29.89 9.42 6.04
CA TYR A 143 -28.46 9.31 6.33
C TYR A 143 -27.90 7.99 5.80
N GLY A 144 -26.85 8.07 4.98
CA GLY A 144 -26.17 6.88 4.45
C GLY A 144 -27.03 5.98 3.56
N GLU A 145 -28.23 6.39 3.17
CA GLU A 145 -29.25 5.57 2.46
C GLU A 145 -29.81 4.38 3.25
N ASP A 146 -29.22 4.02 4.40
CA ASP A 146 -29.60 2.89 5.25
C ASP A 146 -29.76 3.24 6.74
N LYS A 147 -29.49 4.50 7.12
CA LYS A 147 -29.51 5.04 8.49
C LYS A 147 -28.51 4.36 9.44
N VAL A 148 -27.53 3.61 8.93
CA VAL A 148 -26.54 2.88 9.74
C VAL A 148 -25.25 3.67 9.84
N ASP A 149 -24.77 3.83 11.06
CA ASP A 149 -23.44 4.40 11.31
C ASP A 149 -22.37 3.40 10.87
N PRO A 150 -21.44 3.77 9.95
CA PRO A 150 -20.34 2.91 9.53
C PRO A 150 -19.50 2.36 10.68
N ALA A 151 -19.37 3.08 11.80
CA ALA A 151 -18.65 2.62 12.99
C ALA A 151 -19.39 1.48 13.74
N ARG A 152 -20.69 1.34 13.52
CA ARG A 152 -21.54 0.28 14.08
C ARG A 152 -21.92 -0.78 13.04
N SER A 153 -21.57 -0.56 11.78
CA SER A 153 -21.73 -1.53 10.69
C SER A 153 -20.66 -2.63 10.75
N ARG A 154 -20.95 -3.79 10.17
CA ARG A 154 -19.95 -4.84 9.97
C ARG A 154 -19.41 -4.74 8.55
N LYS A 155 -18.21 -4.17 8.40
CA LYS A 155 -17.56 -3.96 7.09
C LYS A 155 -18.41 -3.17 6.08
N GLY A 156 -19.28 -2.27 6.55
CA GLY A 156 -20.16 -1.48 5.69
C GLY A 156 -21.52 -2.12 5.40
N GLU A 157 -21.77 -3.36 5.87
CA GLU A 157 -23.10 -3.95 5.79
C GLU A 157 -23.97 -3.50 6.99
N PRO A 158 -25.25 -3.15 6.74
CA PRO A 158 -26.20 -2.77 7.79
C PRO A 158 -26.42 -3.87 8.83
N PHE A 159 -26.45 -5.13 8.37
CA PHE A 159 -26.66 -6.33 9.18
C PHE A 159 -25.85 -7.48 8.60
N ASP A 160 -25.17 -8.24 9.45
CA ASP A 160 -24.54 -9.50 9.05
C ASP A 160 -25.53 -10.65 9.29
N VAL A 161 -26.22 -11.04 8.22
CA VAL A 161 -27.21 -12.12 8.25
C VAL A 161 -26.60 -13.41 8.78
N ASN A 162 -25.38 -13.73 8.36
CA ASN A 162 -24.74 -15.00 8.70
C ASN A 162 -24.40 -15.03 10.19
N GLN A 163 -23.86 -13.95 10.74
CA GLN A 163 -23.61 -13.85 12.17
C GLN A 163 -24.90 -13.98 12.98
N VAL A 164 -25.97 -13.29 12.56
CA VAL A 164 -27.25 -13.34 13.29
C VAL A 164 -27.86 -14.74 13.23
N LEU A 165 -27.75 -15.43 12.09
CA LEU A 165 -28.17 -16.82 11.96
C LEU A 165 -27.30 -17.76 12.80
N ASP A 166 -25.99 -17.57 12.82
CA ASP A 166 -25.06 -18.36 13.64
C ASP A 166 -25.34 -18.15 15.13
N ASP A 167 -25.55 -16.92 15.58
CA ASP A 167 -25.89 -16.62 16.98
C ASP A 167 -27.27 -17.21 17.37
N ALA A 168 -28.23 -17.23 16.44
CA ALA A 168 -29.59 -17.71 16.69
C ALA A 168 -29.73 -19.24 16.61
N LEU A 169 -29.01 -19.89 15.68
CA LEU A 169 -29.07 -21.34 15.48
C LEU A 169 -28.03 -22.09 16.33
N GLY A 170 -27.18 -21.35 17.07
CA GLY A 170 -26.08 -21.92 17.83
C GLY A 170 -25.00 -22.41 16.88
N GLY A 171 -24.22 -21.46 16.37
CA GLY A 171 -23.19 -21.66 15.35
C GLY A 171 -22.41 -22.94 15.63
N ALA A 172 -22.39 -23.82 14.63
CA ALA A 172 -21.49 -24.96 14.65
C ALA A 172 -20.06 -24.41 14.75
N ASN A 173 -19.43 -24.60 15.91
CA ASN A 173 -17.99 -24.78 15.95
C ASN A 173 -17.62 -26.00 15.10
#